data_AF-A0A432QRR8-F1
#
_entry.id   AF-A0A432QRR8-F1
#
_cell.length_a   1.000
_cell.length_b   1.000
_cell.length_c   1.000
_cell.angle_alpha   90.00
_cell.angle_beta   90.00
_cell.angle_gamma   90.00
#
_symmetry.space_group_name_H-M   'P 1'
#
loop_
_entity.id
_entity.type
_entity.pdbx_description
1 polymer ?
#
loop_
_entity_poly.entity_id
_entity_poly.type
_entity_poly.pdbx_seq_one_letter_code
_entity_poly.pdbx_strand_id
1 'polypeptide(L)'
;MNIKSKGKLRGDKEDFRKGFSLIEIAIVLIIVGLLLGLGIRSCMSGIETAKIDNTRDKLLTFKTFILSEFCKTGNLPEKREIDSYYLKDAWNRDIELIYAFEVESNNPCLLKNTSLSLSLPEGNKVENVVAVIISSAMNKVLDSNISSNRVELREDDLWEYITLYELKTKCCKDEEIKILTGSLPPIVQGENYEVVVTVKGGKPPYECSISIENGTVEGGDSYCKITLSEDYTKELPSNEILITLTVKDSSTPTLSTSKDYLVTVKRRKL
;
A
#
# COMPACT_ATOMS: atom_id res chain seq x y z
N MET A 1 2.73 40.80 -104.09
CA MET A 1 1.28 40.76 -103.81
C MET A 1 1.11 40.90 -102.30
N ASN A 2 0.27 41.84 -101.91
CA ASN A 2 0.09 42.40 -100.57
C ASN A 2 -1.02 41.62 -99.84
N ILE A 3 -0.77 41.00 -98.68
CA ILE A 3 -1.83 40.64 -97.72
C ILE A 3 -1.37 40.90 -96.27
N LYS A 4 -1.91 42.01 -95.78
CA LYS A 4 -2.17 42.43 -94.39
C LYS A 4 -2.71 41.31 -93.48
N SER A 5 -2.41 41.41 -92.18
CA SER A 5 -3.39 41.54 -91.08
C SER A 5 -3.38 40.51 -89.93
N LYS A 6 -3.13 41.09 -88.74
CA LYS A 6 -3.77 40.88 -87.42
C LYS A 6 -3.27 39.76 -86.51
N GLY A 7 -2.66 40.21 -85.42
CA GLY A 7 -2.45 39.44 -84.20
C GLY A 7 -3.74 39.06 -83.50
N LYS A 8 -3.62 38.05 -82.65
CA LYS A 8 -4.62 37.65 -81.66
C LYS A 8 -3.86 37.24 -80.40
N LEU A 9 -3.59 38.22 -79.54
CA LEU A 9 -3.17 37.98 -78.16
C LEU A 9 -4.37 37.37 -77.45
N ARG A 10 -4.23 36.10 -77.08
CA ARG A 10 -5.21 35.31 -76.35
C ARG A 10 -5.13 35.75 -74.89
N GLY A 11 -6.10 36.56 -74.47
CA GLY A 11 -6.22 36.99 -73.08
C GLY A 11 -6.52 35.80 -72.18
N ASP A 12 -5.64 35.56 -71.21
CA ASP A 12 -5.93 34.74 -70.04
C ASP A 12 -7.07 35.42 -69.27
N LYS A 13 -8.10 34.66 -68.97
CA LYS A 13 -9.12 35.06 -67.99
C LYS A 13 -8.47 34.99 -66.61
N GLU A 14 -8.04 36.13 -66.09
CA GLU A 14 -7.80 36.25 -64.65
C GLU A 14 -9.15 36.12 -63.93
N ASP A 15 -9.36 34.98 -63.28
CA ASP A 15 -10.38 34.83 -62.26
C ASP A 15 -10.04 35.83 -61.15
N PHE A 16 -10.78 36.95 -61.11
CA PHE A 16 -10.73 37.92 -60.02
C PHE A 16 -11.01 37.18 -58.71
N ARG A 17 -9.94 36.83 -57.99
CA ARG A 17 -10.01 36.39 -56.60
C ARG A 17 -10.70 37.53 -55.86
N LYS A 18 -11.95 37.31 -55.43
CA LYS A 18 -12.68 38.23 -54.56
C LYS A 18 -11.80 38.45 -53.32
N GLY A 19 -11.10 39.58 -53.26
CA GLY A 19 -10.38 39.99 -52.07
C GLY A 19 -11.38 40.18 -50.95
N PHE A 20 -11.07 39.66 -49.77
CA PHE A 20 -11.87 39.88 -48.58
C PHE A 20 -12.03 41.38 -48.33
N SER A 21 -13.26 41.82 -48.04
CA SER A 21 -13.49 43.22 -47.70
C SER A 21 -12.81 43.52 -46.37
N LEU A 22 -12.26 44.73 -46.24
CA LEU A 22 -11.58 45.18 -45.02
C LEU A 22 -12.50 45.06 -43.80
N ILE A 23 -13.81 45.28 -44.00
CA ILE A 23 -14.84 45.13 -42.96
C ILE A 23 -15.02 43.67 -42.51
N GLU A 24 -14.88 42.72 -43.42
CA GLU A 24 -15.06 41.29 -43.14
C GLU A 24 -13.92 40.76 -42.28
N ILE A 25 -12.69 41.15 -42.61
CA ILE A 25 -11.51 40.86 -41.79
C ILE A 25 -11.62 41.53 -40.42
N ALA A 26 -12.11 42.78 -40.34
CA ALA A 26 -12.27 43.48 -39.08
C ALA A 26 -13.28 42.79 -38.15
N ILE A 27 -14.44 42.34 -38.67
CA ILE A 27 -15.45 41.63 -37.89
C ILE A 27 -14.93 40.27 -37.42
N VAL A 28 -14.23 39.52 -38.27
CA VAL A 28 -13.63 38.22 -37.89
C VAL A 28 -12.60 38.41 -36.77
N LEU A 29 -11.76 39.43 -36.83
CA LEU A 29 -10.77 39.71 -35.78
C LEU A 29 -11.43 40.11 -34.45
N ILE A 30 -12.54 40.86 -34.50
CA ILE A 30 -13.31 41.20 -33.29
C ILE A 30 -13.91 39.94 -32.66
N ILE A 31 -14.52 39.06 -33.46
CA ILE A 31 -15.12 37.81 -32.96
C ILE A 31 -14.04 36.90 -32.37
N VAL A 32 -12.92 36.70 -33.07
CA VAL A 32 -11.80 35.89 -32.57
C VAL A 32 -11.21 36.50 -31.30
N GLY A 33 -11.04 37.82 -31.23
CA GLY A 33 -10.56 38.52 -30.04
C GLY A 33 -11.47 38.33 -28.84
N LEU A 34 -12.79 38.43 -29.02
CA LEU A 34 -13.78 38.17 -27.97
C LEU A 34 -13.79 36.70 -27.53
N LEU A 35 -13.74 35.76 -28.47
CA LEU A 35 -13.72 34.33 -28.17
C LEU A 35 -12.46 33.93 -27.41
N LEU A 36 -11.28 34.43 -27.81
CA LEU A 36 -10.04 34.20 -27.08
C LEU A 36 -10.04 34.87 -25.71
N GLY A 37 -10.54 36.11 -25.62
CA GLY A 37 -10.63 36.85 -24.36
C GLY A 37 -11.49 36.16 -23.29
N LEU A 38 -12.60 35.54 -23.71
CA LEU A 38 -13.49 34.79 -22.82
C LEU A 38 -12.97 33.36 -22.55
N GLY A 39 -12.43 32.68 -23.57
CA GLY A 39 -11.95 31.30 -23.47
C GLY A 39 -10.76 31.11 -22.53
N ILE A 40 -9.81 32.05 -22.53
CA ILE A 40 -8.56 31.93 -21.75
C ILE A 40 -8.82 31.82 -20.24
N ARG A 41 -9.81 32.56 -19.71
CA ARG A 41 -10.11 32.58 -18.26
C ARG A 41 -10.63 31.22 -17.76
N SER A 42 -11.45 30.53 -18.55
CA SER A 42 -11.98 29.22 -18.19
C SER A 42 -10.91 28.14 -18.21
N CYS A 43 -9.98 28.18 -19.17
CA CYS A 43 -8.89 27.21 -19.25
C CYS A 43 -7.93 27.30 -18.05
N MET A 44 -7.65 28.50 -17.52
CA MET A 44 -6.70 28.65 -16.42
C MET A 44 -7.11 27.94 -15.13
N SER A 45 -8.39 28.06 -14.71
CA SER A 45 -8.87 27.38 -13.49
C SER A 45 -8.81 25.85 -13.62
N GLY A 46 -9.13 25.31 -14.80
CA GLY A 46 -9.06 23.87 -15.04
C GLY A 46 -7.62 23.32 -14.99
N ILE A 47 -6.64 24.11 -15.44
CA ILE A 47 -5.22 23.73 -15.37
C ILE A 47 -4.76 23.63 -13.92
N GLU A 48 -5.19 24.55 -13.03
CA GLU A 48 -4.79 24.53 -11.61
C GLU A 48 -5.36 23.30 -10.90
N THR A 49 -6.65 23.00 -11.08
CA THR A 49 -7.25 21.78 -10.53
C THR A 49 -6.55 20.52 -11.05
N ALA A 50 -6.28 20.44 -12.36
CA ALA A 50 -5.58 19.30 -12.94
C ALA A 50 -4.16 19.13 -12.38
N LYS A 51 -3.46 20.22 -12.04
CA LYS A 51 -2.13 20.16 -11.40
C LYS A 51 -2.20 19.68 -9.95
N ILE A 52 -3.21 20.11 -9.19
CA ILE A 52 -3.46 19.64 -7.83
C ILE A 52 -3.72 18.13 -7.86
N ASP A 53 -4.62 17.68 -8.74
CA ASP A 53 -4.97 16.26 -8.85
C ASP A 53 -3.78 15.42 -9.31
N ASN A 54 -3.03 15.88 -10.31
CA ASN A 54 -1.79 15.22 -10.74
C ASN A 54 -0.77 15.08 -9.59
N THR A 55 -0.63 16.13 -8.77
CA THR A 55 0.30 16.10 -7.64
C THR A 55 -0.18 15.13 -6.56
N ARG A 56 -1.49 15.09 -6.25
CA ARG A 56 -2.06 14.09 -5.32
C ARG A 56 -1.83 12.66 -5.80
N ASP A 57 -2.11 12.39 -7.08
CA ASP A 57 -1.90 11.07 -7.68
C ASP A 57 -0.42 10.66 -7.63
N LYS A 58 0.50 11.62 -7.85
CA LYS A 58 1.94 11.40 -7.70
C LYS A 58 2.34 11.09 -6.26
N LEU A 59 1.85 11.86 -5.29
CA LEU A 59 2.13 11.62 -3.86
C LEU A 59 1.63 10.25 -3.43
N LEU A 60 0.42 9.87 -3.85
CA LEU A 60 -0.14 8.55 -3.56
C LEU A 60 0.65 7.43 -4.22
N THR A 61 1.00 7.58 -5.51
CA THR A 61 1.85 6.62 -6.22
C THR A 61 3.19 6.45 -5.50
N PHE A 62 3.79 7.56 -5.09
CA PHE A 62 5.07 7.55 -4.40
C PHE A 62 4.98 6.91 -3.00
N LYS A 63 3.90 7.19 -2.25
CA LYS A 63 3.56 6.46 -1.01
C LYS A 63 3.50 4.96 -1.23
N THR A 64 2.82 4.50 -2.27
CA THR A 64 2.73 3.06 -2.58
C THR A 64 4.07 2.45 -3.00
N PHE A 65 4.91 3.22 -3.70
CA PHE A 65 6.27 2.81 -4.06
C PHE A 65 7.13 2.62 -2.80
N ILE A 66 7.17 3.61 -1.89
CA ILE A 66 7.93 3.52 -0.63
C ILE A 66 7.47 2.30 0.19
N LEU A 67 6.16 2.12 0.34
CA LEU A 67 5.61 0.94 1.00
C LEU A 67 6.10 -0.35 0.33
N SER A 68 5.94 -0.47 -0.99
CA SER A 68 6.31 -1.68 -1.72
C SER A 68 7.80 -1.99 -1.62
N GLU A 69 8.66 -0.99 -1.76
CA GLU A 69 10.10 -1.15 -1.70
C GLU A 69 10.54 -1.57 -0.30
N PHE A 70 10.04 -0.88 0.72
CA PHE A 70 10.39 -1.18 2.10
C PHE A 70 9.92 -2.58 2.52
N CYS A 71 8.74 -3.03 2.05
CA CYS A 71 8.30 -4.41 2.27
C CYS A 71 9.22 -5.46 1.60
N LYS A 72 9.83 -5.14 0.46
CA LYS A 72 10.65 -6.09 -0.33
C LYS A 72 12.08 -6.17 0.19
N THR A 73 12.70 -5.02 0.42
CA THR A 73 14.13 -4.91 0.70
C THR A 73 14.42 -4.74 2.19
N GLY A 74 13.42 -4.31 2.97
CA GLY A 74 13.63 -3.90 4.35
C GLY A 74 14.42 -2.60 4.49
N ASN A 75 14.60 -1.83 3.41
CA ASN A 75 15.20 -0.49 3.42
C ASN A 75 14.25 0.53 2.79
N LEU A 76 14.27 1.76 3.29
CA LEU A 76 13.58 2.88 2.65
C LEU A 76 14.38 3.34 1.42
N PRO A 77 13.71 3.72 0.32
CA PRO A 77 14.41 4.17 -0.89
C PRO A 77 15.10 5.51 -0.63
N GLU A 78 16.35 5.64 -1.04
CA GLU A 78 17.04 6.92 -0.97
C GLU A 78 16.59 7.88 -2.09
N LYS A 79 16.65 9.20 -1.88
CA LYS A 79 16.28 10.20 -2.91
C LYS A 79 16.99 9.96 -4.27
N ARG A 80 18.21 9.39 -4.28
CA ARG A 80 18.96 9.08 -5.52
C ARG A 80 18.45 7.86 -6.29
N GLU A 81 17.72 6.97 -5.65
CA GLU A 81 17.18 5.73 -6.24
C GLU A 81 15.80 5.96 -6.86
N ILE A 82 15.17 7.08 -6.52
CA ILE A 82 13.84 7.46 -6.98
C ILE A 82 14.00 8.25 -8.27
N ASP A 83 13.21 7.90 -9.30
CA ASP A 83 13.17 8.66 -10.55
C ASP A 83 12.79 10.12 -10.26
N SER A 84 13.60 11.04 -10.78
CA SER A 84 13.39 12.50 -10.70
C SER A 84 11.97 12.94 -11.10
N TYR A 85 11.28 12.19 -11.95
CA TYR A 85 9.89 12.43 -12.31
C TYR A 85 8.94 12.40 -11.12
N TYR A 86 9.16 11.49 -10.16
CA TYR A 86 8.35 11.34 -8.95
C TYR A 86 8.80 12.27 -7.83
N LEU A 87 10.00 12.81 -7.89
CA LEU A 87 10.50 13.79 -6.93
C LEU A 87 10.04 15.21 -7.23
N LYS A 88 9.19 15.40 -8.26
CA LYS A 88 8.68 16.70 -8.64
C LYS A 88 7.17 16.76 -8.78
N ASP A 89 6.58 17.81 -8.23
CA ASP A 89 5.16 18.11 -8.36
C ASP A 89 4.80 18.66 -9.76
N ALA A 90 3.51 18.97 -9.96
CA ALA A 90 3.02 19.50 -11.24
C ALA A 90 3.47 20.96 -11.53
N TRP A 91 4.15 21.62 -10.58
CA TRP A 91 4.80 22.91 -10.73
C TRP A 91 6.33 22.81 -10.83
N ASN A 92 6.86 21.58 -11.00
CA ASN A 92 8.29 21.30 -11.11
C ASN A 92 9.09 21.69 -9.86
N ARG A 93 8.45 21.62 -8.68
CA ARG A 93 9.08 21.79 -7.37
C ARG A 93 9.41 20.44 -6.77
N ASP A 94 10.47 20.41 -5.98
CA ASP A 94 10.91 19.18 -5.34
C ASP A 94 9.91 18.78 -4.24
N ILE A 95 9.64 17.48 -4.16
CA ILE A 95 8.83 16.87 -3.11
C ILE A 95 9.75 16.58 -1.93
N GLU A 96 9.35 17.04 -0.75
CA GLU A 96 10.08 16.77 0.48
C GLU A 96 9.68 15.43 1.08
N LEU A 97 10.68 14.73 1.61
CA LEU A 97 10.58 13.38 2.09
C LEU A 97 11.25 13.29 3.46
N ILE A 98 10.47 12.93 4.46
CA ILE A 98 10.90 12.88 5.86
C ILE A 98 10.65 11.47 6.36
N TYR A 99 11.70 10.84 6.89
CA TYR A 99 11.64 9.49 7.44
C TYR A 99 11.85 9.50 8.94
N ALA A 100 11.24 8.54 9.64
CA ALA A 100 11.58 8.27 11.02
C ALA A 100 12.94 7.57 11.10
N PHE A 101 13.81 8.02 12.00
CA PHE A 101 15.19 7.54 12.07
C PHE A 101 15.29 6.06 12.43
N GLU A 102 14.32 5.50 13.16
CA GLU A 102 14.31 4.10 13.58
C GLU A 102 14.16 3.11 12.41
N VAL A 103 13.73 3.61 11.25
CA VAL A 103 13.35 2.84 10.08
C VAL A 103 14.56 2.50 9.20
N GLU A 104 15.69 3.19 9.37
CA GLU A 104 16.88 3.06 8.51
C GLU A 104 17.67 1.75 8.68
N SER A 105 17.38 0.92 9.69
CA SER A 105 18.21 -0.24 10.01
C SER A 105 17.45 -1.48 10.50
N ASN A 106 16.14 -1.55 10.29
CA ASN A 106 15.30 -2.58 10.90
C ASN A 106 14.34 -3.23 9.91
N ASN A 107 14.09 -4.53 10.11
CA ASN A 107 12.97 -5.22 9.49
C ASN A 107 11.67 -4.48 9.86
N PRO A 108 10.83 -4.10 8.87
CA PRO A 108 9.61 -3.32 9.09
C PRO A 108 8.65 -3.97 10.12
N CYS A 109 8.70 -5.29 10.25
CA CYS A 109 7.84 -6.07 11.14
C CYS A 109 8.34 -6.11 12.59
N LEU A 110 9.62 -5.86 12.82
CA LEU A 110 10.21 -5.84 14.16
C LEU A 110 10.14 -4.46 14.84
N LEU A 111 9.86 -3.40 14.06
CA LEU A 111 9.70 -2.05 14.57
C LEU A 111 8.53 -1.97 15.56
N LYS A 112 8.80 -1.55 16.80
CA LYS A 112 7.76 -1.44 17.84
C LYS A 112 7.04 -0.09 17.81
N ASN A 113 7.81 0.98 17.65
CA ASN A 113 7.36 2.37 17.62
C ASN A 113 8.26 3.17 16.69
N THR A 114 7.83 4.39 16.35
CA THR A 114 8.67 5.41 15.71
C THR A 114 8.50 6.73 16.43
N SER A 115 9.56 7.53 16.48
CA SER A 115 9.57 8.85 17.13
C SER A 115 8.85 9.94 16.32
N LEU A 116 8.65 9.72 15.02
CA LEU A 116 8.06 10.71 14.14
C LEU A 116 6.54 10.82 14.39
N SER A 117 6.10 12.07 14.59
CA SER A 117 4.71 12.42 14.81
C SER A 117 4.25 13.50 13.82
N LEU A 118 2.97 13.48 13.48
CA LEU A 118 2.35 14.39 12.54
C LEU A 118 1.24 15.17 13.24
N SER A 119 1.21 16.49 13.06
CA SER A 119 0.08 17.33 13.42
C SER A 119 -0.67 17.71 12.15
N LEU A 120 -1.89 17.22 12.02
CA LEU A 120 -2.78 17.53 10.91
C LEU A 120 -3.35 18.96 11.09
N PRO A 121 -3.77 19.62 9.99
CA PRO A 121 -4.34 20.97 10.07
C PRO A 121 -5.60 21.05 10.94
N GLU A 122 -6.36 19.96 11.01
CA GLU A 122 -7.57 19.80 11.84
C GLU A 122 -7.27 19.73 13.36
N GLY A 123 -6.00 19.78 13.76
CA GLY A 123 -5.54 19.66 15.15
C GLY A 123 -5.34 18.21 15.63
N ASN A 124 -5.72 17.23 14.81
CA ASN A 124 -5.48 15.81 15.06
C ASN A 124 -3.99 15.49 15.03
N LYS A 125 -3.53 14.67 15.98
CA LYS A 125 -2.14 14.17 16.02
C LYS A 125 -2.09 12.72 15.60
N VAL A 126 -1.14 12.37 14.75
CA VAL A 126 -0.85 11.00 14.33
C VAL A 126 0.52 10.64 14.87
N GLU A 127 0.58 9.59 15.68
CA GLU A 127 1.82 9.04 16.22
C GLU A 127 2.29 7.84 15.40
N ASN A 128 3.53 7.40 15.65
CA ASN A 128 4.15 6.26 14.98
C ASN A 128 4.14 6.39 13.45
N VAL A 129 4.54 7.57 12.95
CA VAL A 129 4.66 7.83 11.52
C VAL A 129 6.01 7.30 11.03
N VAL A 130 6.03 6.67 9.86
CA VAL A 130 7.22 6.09 9.24
C VAL A 130 7.81 7.05 8.22
N ALA A 131 6.94 7.65 7.40
CA ALA A 131 7.33 8.58 6.37
C ALA A 131 6.27 9.66 6.17
N VAL A 132 6.70 10.86 5.81
CA VAL A 132 5.85 11.97 5.35
C VAL A 132 6.39 12.47 4.02
N ILE A 133 5.49 12.68 3.06
CA ILE A 133 5.74 13.11 1.70
C ILE A 133 4.98 14.42 1.49
N ILE A 134 5.66 15.52 1.15
CA ILE A 134 5.05 16.86 1.12
C ILE A 134 5.44 17.63 -0.14
N SER A 135 4.48 18.36 -0.71
CA SER A 135 4.66 19.31 -1.80
C SER A 135 4.11 20.67 -1.39
N SER A 136 4.85 21.74 -1.73
CA SER A 136 4.47 23.15 -1.54
C SER A 136 3.29 23.62 -2.42
N ALA A 137 2.68 22.70 -3.18
CA ALA A 137 1.48 22.93 -3.97
C ALA A 137 1.49 24.24 -4.79
N MET A 138 0.36 24.96 -4.80
CA MET A 138 0.11 26.10 -5.68
C MET A 138 0.86 27.38 -5.26
N ASN A 139 1.01 27.61 -3.95
CA ASN A 139 1.64 28.82 -3.42
C ASN A 139 3.19 28.76 -3.56
N LYS A 140 3.75 27.57 -3.82
CA LYS A 140 5.18 27.27 -4.00
C LYS A 140 6.04 27.53 -2.76
N VAL A 141 5.40 27.70 -1.61
CA VAL A 141 6.03 27.88 -0.31
C VAL A 141 5.67 26.66 0.52
N LEU A 142 6.66 26.05 1.16
CA LEU A 142 6.41 24.96 2.09
C LEU A 142 6.12 25.57 3.45
N ASP A 143 4.84 25.71 3.79
CA ASP A 143 4.39 26.35 5.03
C ASP A 143 4.30 25.36 6.21
N SER A 144 4.34 24.07 5.89
CA SER A 144 4.47 22.98 6.86
C SER A 144 5.78 23.08 7.63
N ASN A 145 5.70 23.00 8.96
CA ASN A 145 6.86 23.06 9.83
C ASN A 145 7.48 21.66 9.98
N ILE A 146 8.74 21.53 9.61
CA ILE A 146 9.45 20.24 9.61
C ILE A 146 10.57 20.29 10.66
N SER A 147 10.49 19.37 11.62
CA SER A 147 11.54 19.11 12.61
C SER A 147 11.94 17.64 12.58
N SER A 148 13.03 17.29 13.26
CA SER A 148 13.62 15.94 13.19
C SER A 148 12.67 14.80 13.60
N ASN A 149 11.66 15.06 14.43
CA ASN A 149 10.73 14.06 14.94
C ASN A 149 9.25 14.50 14.92
N ARG A 150 8.97 15.67 14.35
CA ARG A 150 7.61 16.20 14.27
C ARG A 150 7.42 17.01 13.01
N VAL A 151 6.30 16.78 12.34
CA VAL A 151 5.86 17.53 11.17
C VAL A 151 4.51 18.15 11.47
N GLU A 152 4.36 19.45 11.24
CA GLU A 152 3.09 20.17 11.36
C GLU A 152 2.63 20.58 9.97
N LEU A 153 1.56 19.97 9.50
CA LEU A 153 1.04 20.18 8.16
C LEU A 153 0.12 21.40 8.10
N ARG A 154 0.14 22.07 6.95
CA ARG A 154 -0.78 23.17 6.61
C ARG A 154 -1.82 22.73 5.58
N GLU A 155 -2.93 23.47 5.50
CA GLU A 155 -4.06 23.13 4.60
C GLU A 155 -3.76 23.41 3.12
N ASP A 156 -2.85 24.33 2.83
CA ASP A 156 -2.49 24.75 1.48
C ASP A 156 -1.37 23.91 0.85
N ASP A 157 -0.64 23.16 1.66
CA ASP A 157 0.32 22.13 1.20
C ASP A 157 -0.40 20.83 0.82
N LEU A 158 0.18 20.09 -0.13
CA LEU A 158 -0.27 18.73 -0.46
C LEU A 158 0.65 17.72 0.20
N TRP A 159 0.08 16.72 0.86
CA TRP A 159 0.85 15.76 1.64
C TRP A 159 0.23 14.37 1.65
N GLU A 160 1.09 13.39 1.88
CA GLU A 160 0.76 12.00 2.17
C GLU A 160 1.67 11.50 3.30
N TYR A 161 1.21 10.50 4.05
CA TYR A 161 2.03 9.90 5.11
C TYR A 161 1.80 8.40 5.21
N ILE A 162 2.78 7.71 5.81
CA ILE A 162 2.74 6.27 6.08
C ILE A 162 2.86 6.10 7.59
N THR A 163 1.93 5.37 8.20
CA THR A 163 2.02 5.00 9.62
C THR A 163 2.69 3.63 9.78
N LEU A 164 3.22 3.37 10.97
CA LEU A 164 3.74 2.05 11.34
C LEU A 164 2.65 0.97 11.24
N TYR A 165 1.40 1.33 11.55
CA TYR A 165 0.25 0.43 11.40
C TYR A 165 0.01 0.08 9.92
N GLU A 166 -0.04 1.07 9.04
CA GLU A 166 -0.20 0.87 7.59
C GLU A 166 0.95 0.04 7.02
N LEU A 167 2.19 0.34 7.42
CA LEU A 167 3.37 -0.42 7.03
C LEU A 167 3.26 -1.89 7.45
N LYS A 168 2.93 -2.16 8.70
CA LYS A 168 2.81 -3.53 9.21
C LYS A 168 1.70 -4.30 8.51
N THR A 169 0.53 -3.70 8.35
CA THR A 169 -0.59 -4.38 7.67
C THR A 169 -0.29 -4.70 6.20
N LYS A 170 0.58 -3.93 5.54
CA LYS A 170 0.99 -4.16 4.15
C LYS A 170 2.18 -5.11 4.00
N CYS A 171 3.24 -4.89 4.77
CA CYS A 171 4.52 -5.62 4.65
C CYS A 171 4.54 -6.89 5.49
N CYS A 172 3.96 -6.82 6.68
CA CYS A 172 3.94 -7.90 7.65
C CYS A 172 2.62 -8.63 7.47
N LYS A 173 2.47 -9.26 6.31
CA LYS A 173 1.54 -10.37 6.21
C LYS A 173 2.10 -11.45 7.12
N ASP A 174 1.57 -11.53 8.32
CA ASP A 174 1.61 -12.76 9.09
C ASP A 174 1.14 -13.86 8.10
N GLU A 175 2.06 -14.72 7.65
CA GLU A 175 1.69 -15.84 6.76
C GLU A 175 0.51 -16.54 7.41
N GLU A 176 -0.53 -16.93 6.64
CA GLU A 176 -1.66 -17.66 7.22
C GLU A 176 -1.14 -18.80 8.12
N ILE A 177 -1.63 -18.89 9.36
CA ILE A 177 -1.21 -19.95 10.27
C ILE A 177 -1.65 -21.30 9.67
N LYS A 178 -0.68 -22.19 9.48
CA LYS A 178 -0.86 -23.52 8.93
C LYS A 178 -0.36 -24.57 9.89
N ILE A 179 -1.22 -25.55 10.15
CA ILE A 179 -0.87 -26.77 10.86
C ILE A 179 -0.32 -27.77 9.84
N LEU A 180 0.99 -28.04 9.89
CA LEU A 180 1.68 -28.87 8.88
C LEU A 180 1.57 -30.37 9.15
N THR A 181 1.28 -30.76 10.40
CA THR A 181 1.21 -32.18 10.77
C THR A 181 -0.03 -32.81 10.15
N GLY A 182 0.17 -33.82 9.30
CA GLY A 182 -0.89 -34.47 8.52
C GLY A 182 -1.84 -35.29 9.40
N SER A 183 -1.27 -36.18 10.21
CA SER A 183 -1.96 -37.10 11.11
C SER A 183 -1.15 -37.28 12.39
N LEU A 184 -1.80 -37.75 13.46
CA LEU A 184 -1.15 -38.04 14.73
C LEU A 184 -0.89 -39.55 14.90
N PRO A 185 0.16 -39.95 15.62
CA PRO A 185 0.40 -41.35 15.96
C PRO A 185 -0.76 -41.98 16.75
N PRO A 186 -0.93 -43.31 16.70
CA PRO A 186 -1.95 -43.97 17.50
C PRO A 186 -1.63 -43.89 19.00
N ILE A 187 -2.68 -43.79 19.81
CA ILE A 187 -2.59 -43.86 21.28
C ILE A 187 -2.53 -45.32 21.70
N VAL A 188 -1.63 -45.66 22.64
CA VAL A 188 -1.62 -46.98 23.28
C VAL A 188 -2.36 -46.89 24.61
N GLN A 189 -3.33 -47.77 24.83
CA GLN A 189 -4.13 -47.73 26.05
C GLN A 189 -3.27 -48.01 27.28
N GLY A 190 -3.35 -47.12 28.28
CA GLY A 190 -2.57 -47.23 29.52
C GLY A 190 -1.10 -46.87 29.34
N GLU A 191 -0.78 -45.99 28.39
CA GLU A 191 0.53 -45.35 28.28
C GLU A 191 0.35 -43.83 28.19
N ASN A 192 1.36 -43.08 28.64
CA ASN A 192 1.39 -41.63 28.40
C ASN A 192 1.52 -41.37 26.90
N TYR A 193 0.75 -40.41 26.40
CA TYR A 193 0.79 -40.04 24.99
C TYR A 193 1.30 -38.61 24.85
N GLU A 194 2.42 -38.44 24.16
CA GLU A 194 3.01 -37.15 23.84
C GLU A 194 3.25 -37.02 22.34
N VAL A 195 2.75 -35.94 21.74
CA VAL A 195 2.97 -35.66 20.32
C VAL A 195 3.22 -34.17 20.09
N VAL A 196 4.13 -33.86 19.17
CA VAL A 196 4.43 -32.49 18.75
C VAL A 196 3.80 -32.25 17.39
N VAL A 197 2.98 -31.20 17.30
CA VAL A 197 2.36 -30.72 16.07
C VAL A 197 3.13 -29.50 15.57
N THR A 198 3.70 -29.59 14.38
CA THR A 198 4.41 -28.47 13.75
C THR A 198 3.43 -27.45 13.17
N VAL A 199 3.69 -26.17 13.49
CA VAL A 199 2.93 -25.01 13.03
C VAL A 199 3.87 -24.09 12.25
N LYS A 200 3.35 -23.44 11.21
CA LYS A 200 4.07 -22.42 10.44
C LYS A 200 3.14 -21.24 10.12
N GLY A 201 3.73 -20.05 9.97
CA GLY A 201 3.00 -18.81 9.71
C GLY A 201 2.54 -18.13 11.00
N GLY A 202 1.90 -16.98 10.90
CA GLY A 202 1.57 -16.15 12.05
C GLY A 202 2.81 -15.63 12.76
N LYS A 203 2.57 -15.08 13.96
CA LYS A 203 3.60 -14.56 14.85
C LYS A 203 3.75 -15.41 16.14
N PRO A 204 4.82 -16.20 16.32
CA PRO A 204 5.06 -16.93 17.57
C PRO A 204 5.32 -15.98 18.77
N PRO A 205 5.15 -16.44 20.02
CA PRO A 205 4.79 -17.82 20.42
C PRO A 205 3.31 -18.13 20.15
N TYR A 206 3.01 -19.40 19.89
CA TYR A 206 1.62 -19.84 19.66
C TYR A 206 0.91 -20.16 20.98
N GLU A 207 -0.36 -19.80 21.07
CA GLU A 207 -1.28 -20.23 22.10
C GLU A 207 -2.14 -21.37 21.54
N CYS A 208 -1.99 -22.57 22.10
CA CYS A 208 -2.66 -23.77 21.61
C CYS A 208 -3.76 -24.22 22.59
N SER A 209 -4.85 -24.76 22.07
CA SER A 209 -5.90 -25.42 22.86
C SER A 209 -6.38 -26.69 22.17
N ILE A 210 -6.85 -27.67 22.96
CA ILE A 210 -7.39 -28.94 22.45
C ILE A 210 -8.80 -29.18 22.99
N SER A 211 -9.62 -29.94 22.25
CA SER A 211 -10.99 -30.28 22.63
C SER A 211 -11.13 -31.31 23.76
N ILE A 212 -10.03 -31.89 24.24
CA ILE A 212 -10.03 -32.92 25.28
C ILE A 212 -9.86 -32.26 26.66
N GLU A 213 -10.85 -32.41 27.54
CA GLU A 213 -10.84 -31.81 28.89
C GLU A 213 -9.68 -32.31 29.78
N ASN A 214 -9.32 -33.59 29.68
CA ASN A 214 -8.25 -34.22 30.49
C ASN A 214 -6.88 -34.21 29.81
N GLY A 215 -6.75 -33.54 28.67
CA GLY A 215 -5.48 -33.37 27.96
C GLY A 215 -4.85 -32.03 28.28
N THR A 216 -3.53 -31.94 28.17
CA THR A 216 -2.81 -30.67 28.20
C THR A 216 -2.17 -30.39 26.85
N VAL A 217 -2.02 -29.11 26.54
CA VAL A 217 -1.30 -28.66 25.35
C VAL A 217 -0.41 -27.47 25.70
N GLU A 218 0.81 -27.50 25.20
CA GLU A 218 1.80 -26.44 25.34
C GLU A 218 2.12 -25.87 23.96
N GLY A 219 2.05 -24.55 23.81
CA GLY A 219 2.48 -23.86 22.59
C GLY A 219 3.90 -23.33 22.71
N GLY A 220 4.66 -23.42 21.61
CA GLY A 220 6.01 -22.86 21.49
C GLY A 220 6.16 -22.00 20.22
N ASP A 221 7.40 -21.76 19.80
CA ASP A 221 7.69 -20.87 18.67
C ASP A 221 7.41 -21.49 17.29
N SER A 222 7.31 -22.82 17.21
CA SER A 222 7.09 -23.55 15.96
C SER A 222 6.24 -24.81 16.15
N TYR A 223 5.60 -24.97 17.31
CA TYR A 223 4.90 -26.20 17.66
C TYR A 223 3.76 -26.01 18.67
N CYS A 224 2.86 -27.00 18.70
CA CYS A 224 1.99 -27.30 19.83
C CYS A 224 2.27 -28.74 20.29
N LYS A 225 2.61 -28.95 21.57
CA LYS A 225 2.83 -30.28 22.15
C LYS A 225 1.56 -30.71 22.88
N ILE A 226 0.95 -31.80 22.45
CA ILE A 226 -0.23 -32.41 23.09
C ILE A 226 0.25 -33.53 24.01
N THR A 227 -0.27 -33.55 25.23
CA THR A 227 0.02 -34.56 26.25
C THR A 227 -1.27 -35.11 26.84
N LEU A 228 -1.41 -36.44 26.85
CA LEU A 228 -2.48 -37.16 27.53
C LEU A 228 -1.87 -38.10 28.57
N SER A 229 -2.43 -38.09 29.79
CA SER A 229 -1.97 -38.95 30.88
C SER A 229 -2.36 -40.42 30.68
N GLU A 230 -1.58 -41.32 31.27
CA GLU A 230 -1.87 -42.75 31.33
C GLU A 230 -3.28 -43.04 31.85
N ASP A 231 -3.72 -42.35 32.91
CA ASP A 231 -5.05 -42.54 33.49
C ASP A 231 -6.15 -42.23 32.47
N TYR A 232 -5.98 -41.14 31.71
CA TYR A 232 -6.92 -40.79 30.66
C TYR A 232 -6.89 -41.80 29.50
N THR A 233 -5.70 -42.19 29.02
CA THR A 233 -5.60 -43.13 27.90
C THR A 233 -6.14 -44.51 28.24
N LYS A 234 -6.12 -44.91 29.52
CA LYS A 234 -6.69 -46.16 30.03
C LYS A 234 -8.21 -46.19 29.96
N GLU A 235 -8.87 -45.06 30.20
CA GLU A 235 -10.34 -44.94 30.27
C GLU A 235 -11.01 -44.65 28.91
N LEU A 236 -10.23 -44.54 27.82
CA LEU A 236 -10.78 -44.25 26.49
C LEU A 236 -11.81 -45.32 26.04
N PRO A 237 -13.08 -44.92 25.79
CA PRO A 237 -14.16 -45.88 25.53
C PRO A 237 -14.17 -46.40 24.09
N SER A 238 -13.60 -45.64 23.15
CA SER A 238 -13.62 -45.92 21.71
C SER A 238 -12.25 -46.39 21.19
N ASN A 239 -12.26 -47.06 20.04
CA ASN A 239 -11.04 -47.40 19.30
C ASN A 239 -10.51 -46.22 18.47
N GLU A 240 -11.26 -45.12 18.41
CA GLU A 240 -10.87 -43.87 17.77
C GLU A 240 -11.37 -42.68 18.60
N ILE A 241 -10.57 -41.63 18.65
CA ILE A 241 -10.94 -40.36 19.29
C ILE A 241 -10.69 -39.19 18.34
N LEU A 242 -11.52 -38.15 18.45
CA LEU A 242 -11.37 -36.91 17.69
C LEU A 242 -10.67 -35.86 18.56
N ILE A 243 -9.52 -35.37 18.12
CA ILE A 243 -8.79 -34.28 18.77
C ILE A 243 -8.83 -33.06 17.87
N THR A 244 -9.54 -32.01 18.28
CA THR A 244 -9.51 -30.71 17.60
C THR A 244 -8.42 -29.86 18.23
N LEU A 245 -7.36 -29.58 17.48
CA LEU A 245 -6.32 -28.63 17.87
C LEU A 245 -6.67 -27.24 17.32
N THR A 246 -6.71 -26.24 18.18
CA THR A 246 -6.81 -24.83 17.79
C THR A 246 -5.50 -24.12 18.13
N VAL A 247 -4.99 -23.34 17.19
CA VAL A 247 -3.74 -22.58 17.31
C VAL A 247 -4.04 -21.12 17.06
N LYS A 248 -3.64 -20.27 17.98
CA LYS A 248 -3.62 -18.81 17.84
C LYS A 248 -2.19 -18.32 17.88
N ASP A 249 -1.88 -17.29 17.11
CA ASP A 249 -0.60 -16.61 17.21
C ASP A 249 -0.66 -15.40 18.15
N SER A 250 0.48 -14.73 18.33
CA SER A 250 0.65 -13.57 19.20
C SER A 250 0.51 -12.22 18.49
N SER A 251 -0.03 -12.21 17.26
CA SER A 251 -0.23 -10.97 16.49
C SER A 251 -1.42 -10.17 17.02
N THR A 252 -1.55 -8.92 16.59
CA THR A 252 -2.71 -8.06 16.89
C THR A 252 -3.18 -7.37 15.61
N PRO A 253 -4.33 -7.78 15.02
CA PRO A 253 -5.26 -8.82 15.48
C PRO A 253 -4.68 -10.24 15.39
N THR A 254 -5.12 -11.13 16.28
CA THR A 254 -4.65 -12.53 16.31
C THR A 254 -5.16 -13.31 15.11
N LEU A 255 -4.29 -14.10 14.51
CA LEU A 255 -4.66 -15.13 13.55
C LEU A 255 -4.96 -16.44 14.30
N SER A 256 -5.87 -17.25 13.74
CA SER A 256 -6.27 -18.52 14.32
C SER A 256 -6.51 -19.56 13.24
N THR A 257 -6.16 -20.81 13.52
CA THR A 257 -6.47 -21.97 12.67
C THR A 257 -6.79 -23.17 13.54
N SER A 258 -7.58 -24.11 13.01
CA SER A 258 -7.95 -25.34 13.71
C SER A 258 -7.84 -26.55 12.80
N LYS A 259 -7.50 -27.70 13.38
CA LYS A 259 -7.45 -28.97 12.66
C LYS A 259 -7.95 -30.12 13.53
N ASP A 260 -8.76 -30.96 12.90
CA ASP A 260 -9.29 -32.19 13.50
C ASP A 260 -8.38 -33.37 13.17
N TYR A 261 -8.04 -34.13 14.20
CA TYR A 261 -7.28 -35.37 14.10
C TYR A 261 -8.12 -36.54 14.59
N LEU A 262 -8.41 -37.48 13.69
CA LEU A 262 -8.96 -38.77 14.06
C LEU A 262 -7.80 -39.71 14.44
N VAL A 263 -7.72 -40.07 15.72
CA VAL A 263 -6.59 -40.83 16.28
C VAL A 263 -7.04 -42.22 16.70
N THR A 264 -6.37 -43.25 16.21
CA THR A 264 -6.64 -44.64 16.57
C THR A 264 -6.10 -44.97 17.96
N VAL A 265 -6.88 -45.70 18.76
CA VAL A 265 -6.51 -46.23 20.07
C VAL A 265 -6.19 -47.72 19.96
N LYS A 266 -4.93 -48.08 20.19
CA LYS A 266 -4.45 -49.46 20.26
C LYS A 266 -4.71 -50.02 21.65
N ARG A 267 -5.62 -50.98 21.73
CA ARG A 267 -5.90 -51.75 22.94
C ARG A 267 -4.69 -52.64 23.26
N ARG A 268 -4.20 -52.55 24.50
CA ARG A 268 -3.18 -53.47 25.00
C ARG A 268 -3.83 -54.86 25.12
N LYS A 269 -3.36 -55.84 24.35
CA LYS A 269 -3.74 -57.24 24.56
C LYS A 269 -3.07 -57.70 25.86
N LEU A 270 -3.89 -57.99 26.87
CA LEU A 270 -3.48 -58.68 28.09
C LEU A 270 -3.04 -60.12 27.76
#